data_AF-A0A8B7ZK36-F1
#
_entry.id   AF-A0A8B7ZK36-F1
#
_cell.length_a   1.000
_cell.length_b   1.000
_cell.length_c   1.000
_cell.angle_alpha   90.00
_cell.angle_beta   90.00
_cell.angle_gamma   90.00
#
_symmetry.space_group_name_H-M   'P 1'
#
loop_
_entity.id
_entity.type
_entity.pdbx_description
1 polymer ?
#
loop_
_entity_poly.entity_id
_entity_poly.type
_entity_poly.pdbx_seq_one_letter_code
_entity_poly.pdbx_strand_id
1 'polypeptide(L)'
;MDEMVCNFKKCRKRLSSFAWVTSCSHIFCDEDGTKEFNKCFACPACETNLSGKFDIVRIDLSPSEQYKSMVLAGQKPDTILEVCTRAMAFWTYQIQQERIYQDYVANKSKERSAQLEQYYEHTVTKLQSEIASLKHQMSAVKKELESSKKQYHDLSDKMAERTRQHQKLQIMYDAQKRRSINVGMLDPGGSHESHRRTQAAPSISYDIPISSGDESTSRSGRHRGGGDHMRMMSPAEKEFVLRPTNTPIQSMPLAVQNRFSMEIGTPNELARRLGQRKT
;
A
#
# COMPACT_ATOMS: atom_id res chain seq x y z
N MET A 1 19.69 -12.67 17.56
CA MET A 1 19.98 -11.88 16.33
C MET A 1 21.15 -11.01 16.76
N ASP A 2 22.33 -11.62 16.85
CA ASP A 2 23.47 -11.08 17.64
C ASP A 2 24.73 -11.09 16.79
N GLU A 3 24.61 -10.58 15.57
CA GLU A 3 25.72 -10.50 14.61
C GLU A 3 25.94 -9.03 14.27
N MET A 4 27.21 -8.62 14.20
CA MET A 4 27.56 -7.29 13.73
C MET A 4 27.29 -7.19 12.23
N VAL A 5 26.83 -6.02 11.79
CA VAL A 5 26.52 -5.71 10.40
C VAL A 5 27.27 -4.46 9.96
N CYS A 6 27.53 -4.33 8.66
CA CYS A 6 28.18 -3.16 8.09
C CYS A 6 27.40 -1.87 8.43
N ASN A 7 28.10 -0.84 8.92
CA ASN A 7 27.53 0.48 9.23
C ASN A 7 27.48 1.43 8.02
N PHE A 8 27.93 1.01 6.83
CA PHE A 8 27.76 1.84 5.64
C PHE A 8 26.27 2.01 5.34
N LYS A 9 25.77 3.25 5.20
CA LYS A 9 24.33 3.56 5.17
C LYS A 9 23.50 2.73 4.18
N LYS A 10 24.08 2.34 3.05
CA LYS A 10 23.42 1.56 1.99
C LYS A 10 23.73 0.05 2.04
N CYS A 11 24.56 -0.37 2.98
CA CYS A 11 24.93 -1.77 3.20
C CYS A 11 24.37 -2.24 4.53
N ARG A 12 24.13 -3.54 4.66
CA ARG A 12 23.69 -4.21 5.90
C ARG A 12 24.21 -5.64 5.98
N LYS A 13 25.31 -5.92 5.29
CA LYS A 13 25.90 -7.26 5.22
C LYS A 13 26.36 -7.68 6.60
N ARG A 14 26.04 -8.92 6.98
CA ARG A 14 26.59 -9.56 8.19
C ARG A 14 28.09 -9.69 8.06
N LEU A 15 28.79 -9.41 9.16
CA LEU A 15 30.24 -9.42 9.19
C LEU A 15 30.72 -10.74 9.77
N SER A 16 31.44 -11.53 8.97
CA SER A 16 31.88 -12.88 9.35
C SER A 16 33.36 -13.17 9.07
N SER A 17 34.03 -12.32 8.31
CA SER A 17 35.44 -12.49 7.93
C SER A 17 36.22 -11.21 8.25
N PHE A 18 36.81 -10.56 7.26
CA PHE A 18 37.51 -9.30 7.47
C PHE A 18 36.53 -8.14 7.56
N ALA A 19 36.86 -7.20 8.45
CA ALA A 19 36.10 -5.98 8.65
C ALA A 19 37.04 -4.81 8.95
N TRP A 20 36.57 -3.60 8.67
CA TRP A 20 37.28 -2.37 8.96
C TRP A 20 36.62 -1.70 10.16
N VAL A 21 37.38 -1.54 11.25
CA VAL A 21 36.92 -0.87 12.48
C VAL A 21 37.56 0.49 12.56
N THR A 22 36.79 1.46 13.04
CA THR A 22 37.22 2.85 13.21
C THR A 22 37.24 3.26 14.68
N SER A 23 38.06 4.24 15.05
CA SER A 23 38.12 4.78 16.41
C SER A 23 36.82 5.48 16.86
N CYS A 24 35.99 5.91 15.91
CA CYS A 24 34.65 6.43 16.15
C CYS A 24 33.56 5.37 16.37
N SER A 25 33.97 4.14 16.68
CA SER A 25 33.09 3.00 16.98
C SER A 25 32.18 2.56 15.82
N HIS A 26 32.63 2.67 14.57
CA HIS A 26 31.94 2.08 13.41
C HIS A 26 32.74 0.94 12.80
N ILE A 27 32.02 -0.06 12.25
CA ILE A 27 32.54 -1.23 11.58
C ILE A 27 31.96 -1.38 10.18
N PHE A 28 32.80 -1.75 9.21
CA PHE A 28 32.44 -1.91 7.80
C PHE A 28 32.87 -3.27 7.28
N CYS A 29 32.15 -3.81 6.29
CA CYS A 29 32.60 -5.02 5.60
C CYS A 29 33.89 -4.73 4.80
N ASP A 30 34.62 -5.79 4.45
CA ASP A 30 35.89 -5.65 3.73
C ASP A 30 35.74 -4.90 2.40
N GLU A 31 34.64 -5.13 1.68
CA GLU A 31 34.32 -4.50 0.39
C GLU A 31 34.14 -2.98 0.53
N ASP A 32 33.25 -2.54 1.43
CA ASP A 32 32.95 -1.12 1.63
C ASP A 32 34.13 -0.39 2.29
N GLY A 33 34.77 -1.00 3.29
CA GLY A 33 35.91 -0.41 3.98
C GLY A 33 37.09 -0.20 3.04
N THR A 34 37.45 -1.21 2.24
CA THR A 34 38.52 -1.08 1.23
C THR A 34 38.19 0.01 0.21
N LYS A 35 36.94 0.10 -0.23
CA LYS A 35 36.52 1.08 -1.22
C LYS A 35 36.55 2.51 -0.69
N GLU A 36 36.08 2.75 0.54
CA GLU A 36 35.93 4.11 1.07
C GLU A 36 37.24 4.63 1.69
N PHE A 37 37.97 3.81 2.45
CA PHE A 37 39.20 4.25 3.12
C PHE A 37 40.40 4.38 2.18
N ASN A 38 40.34 3.81 0.97
CA ASN A 38 41.32 4.10 -0.09
C ASN A 38 41.12 5.49 -0.73
N LYS A 39 39.94 6.11 -0.56
CA LYS A 39 39.63 7.43 -1.14
C LYS A 39 39.90 8.54 -0.14
N CYS A 40 39.40 8.37 1.08
CA CYS A 40 39.49 9.39 2.12
C CYS A 40 39.56 8.77 3.52
N PHE A 41 40.28 9.45 4.40
CA PHE A 41 40.36 9.10 5.82
C PHE A 41 39.19 9.71 6.61
N ALA A 42 37.96 9.51 6.15
CA ALA A 42 36.76 9.96 6.82
C ALA A 42 35.80 8.79 7.04
N CYS A 43 35.18 8.71 8.21
CA CYS A 43 34.22 7.66 8.53
C CYS A 43 32.98 7.75 7.61
N PRO A 44 32.64 6.71 6.83
CA PRO A 44 31.46 6.73 5.96
C PRO A 44 30.11 6.80 6.70
N ALA A 45 30.09 6.52 8.00
CA ALA A 45 28.86 6.51 8.81
C ALA A 45 28.60 7.86 9.50
N CYS A 46 29.64 8.48 10.08
CA CYS A 46 29.52 9.69 10.91
C CYS A 46 30.45 10.84 10.50
N GLU A 47 31.18 10.71 9.39
CA GLU A 47 32.00 11.76 8.76
C GLU A 47 33.18 12.25 9.63
N THR A 48 33.46 11.60 10.76
CA THR A 48 34.64 11.88 11.58
C THR A 48 35.92 11.71 10.76
N ASN A 49 36.84 12.66 10.86
CA ASN A 49 38.17 12.56 10.26
C ASN A 49 39.06 11.58 11.04
N LEU A 50 39.68 10.62 10.35
CA LEU A 50 40.37 9.45 10.88
C LEU A 50 41.86 9.46 10.48
N SER A 51 42.57 10.53 10.83
CA SER A 51 43.97 10.74 10.44
C SER A 51 45.00 10.08 11.38
N GLY A 52 44.56 9.54 12.52
CA GLY A 52 45.40 8.89 13.51
C GLY A 52 45.87 7.49 13.07
N LYS A 53 47.05 7.08 13.55
CA LYS A 53 47.68 5.79 13.20
C LYS A 53 46.81 4.56 13.47
N PHE A 54 45.92 4.62 14.47
CA PHE A 54 45.03 3.54 14.88
C PHE A 54 43.55 3.89 14.70
N ASP A 55 43.25 4.96 13.95
CA ASP A 55 41.86 5.39 13.71
C ASP A 55 41.12 4.47 12.76
N ILE A 56 41.84 3.71 11.94
CA ILE A 56 41.29 2.74 11.00
C ILE A 56 42.12 1.47 11.09
N VAL A 57 41.49 0.35 11.41
CA VAL A 57 42.15 -0.94 11.52
C VAL A 57 41.32 -1.99 10.78
N ARG A 58 41.96 -2.70 9.86
CA ARG A 58 41.39 -3.91 9.26
C ARG A 58 41.64 -5.08 10.20
N ILE A 59 40.57 -5.73 10.64
CA ILE A 59 40.60 -6.86 11.57
C ILE A 59 40.04 -8.12 10.92
N ASP A 60 40.49 -9.27 11.41
CA ASP A 60 39.87 -10.56 11.15
C ASP A 60 38.87 -10.87 12.27
N LEU A 61 37.60 -11.11 11.91
CA LEU A 61 36.55 -11.50 12.86
C LEU A 61 36.58 -13.00 13.20
N SER A 62 37.40 -13.79 12.49
CA SER A 62 37.62 -15.21 12.77
C SER A 62 39.12 -15.53 12.88
N PRO A 63 39.84 -14.90 13.83
CA PRO A 63 41.28 -15.10 13.95
C PRO A 63 41.59 -16.55 14.35
N SER A 64 42.76 -17.04 13.95
CA SER A 64 43.23 -18.38 14.31
C SER A 64 43.45 -18.55 15.83
N GLU A 65 43.35 -19.78 16.33
CA GLU A 65 43.59 -20.08 17.75
C GLU A 65 45.00 -19.68 18.22
N GLN A 66 45.98 -19.81 17.33
CA GLN A 66 47.35 -19.35 17.59
C GLN A 66 47.40 -17.83 17.79
N TYR A 67 46.71 -17.05 16.96
CA TYR A 67 46.66 -15.59 17.14
C TYR A 67 45.99 -15.21 18.46
N LYS A 68 44.86 -15.85 18.81
CA LYS A 68 44.14 -15.62 20.08
C LYS A 68 45.03 -15.88 21.30
N SER A 69 45.88 -16.89 21.25
CA SER A 69 46.81 -17.22 22.34
C SER A 69 47.98 -16.22 22.45
N MET A 70 48.39 -15.62 21.34
CA MET A 70 49.58 -14.76 21.29
C MET A 70 49.30 -13.27 21.48
N VAL A 71 48.14 -12.78 21.03
CA VAL A 71 47.86 -11.33 20.93
C VAL A 71 47.94 -10.56 22.26
N LEU A 72 47.69 -11.22 23.39
CA LEU A 72 47.78 -10.62 24.73
C LEU A 72 48.88 -11.25 25.61
N ALA A 73 49.70 -12.15 25.06
CA ALA A 73 50.75 -12.82 25.82
C ALA A 73 51.79 -11.80 26.35
N GLY A 74 52.17 -11.93 27.62
CA GLY A 74 53.15 -11.05 28.27
C GLY A 74 52.57 -9.73 28.80
N GLN A 75 51.27 -9.46 28.62
CA GLN A 75 50.61 -8.28 29.20
C GLN A 75 50.25 -8.49 30.67
N LYS A 76 50.16 -7.39 31.43
CA LYS A 76 49.66 -7.43 32.82
C LYS A 76 48.17 -7.76 32.84
N PRO A 77 47.67 -8.44 33.90
CA PRO A 77 46.24 -8.74 34.03
C PRO A 77 45.33 -7.50 33.89
N ASP A 78 45.74 -6.35 34.45
CA ASP A 78 44.98 -5.10 34.35
C ASP A 78 44.78 -4.66 32.90
N THR A 79 45.85 -4.65 32.10
CA THR A 79 45.80 -4.30 30.67
C THR A 79 44.93 -5.28 29.88
N ILE A 80 45.01 -6.58 30.18
CA ILE A 80 44.18 -7.61 29.54
C ILE A 80 42.70 -7.33 29.80
N LEU A 81 42.33 -7.11 31.05
CA LEU A 81 40.94 -6.82 31.43
C LEU A 81 40.44 -5.51 30.81
N GLU A 82 41.30 -4.50 30.73
CA GLU A 82 40.99 -3.21 30.11
C GLU A 82 40.69 -3.36 28.61
N VAL A 83 41.51 -4.13 27.88
CA VAL A 83 41.28 -4.45 26.46
C VAL A 83 39.98 -5.23 26.26
N CYS A 84 39.76 -6.28 27.06
CA CYS A 84 38.54 -7.08 27.00
C CYS A 84 37.29 -6.23 27.27
N THR A 85 37.34 -5.34 28.25
CA THR A 85 36.22 -4.44 28.61
C THR A 85 35.87 -3.52 27.44
N ARG A 86 36.88 -2.92 26.79
CA ARG A 86 36.66 -2.08 25.61
C ARG A 86 36.10 -2.85 24.42
N ALA A 87 36.61 -4.06 24.17
CA ALA A 87 36.11 -4.91 23.09
C ALA A 87 34.64 -5.31 23.30
N MET A 88 34.27 -5.68 24.54
CA MET A 88 32.87 -5.98 24.90
C MET A 88 31.99 -4.75 24.75
N ALA A 89 32.43 -3.57 25.22
CA ALA A 89 31.67 -2.33 25.07
C ALA A 89 31.42 -1.98 23.59
N PHE A 90 32.42 -2.17 22.72
CA PHE A 90 32.25 -2.01 21.28
C PHE A 90 31.21 -2.97 20.71
N TRP A 91 31.32 -4.27 21.03
CA TRP A 91 30.35 -5.27 20.57
C TRP A 91 28.93 -4.95 21.02
N THR A 92 28.74 -4.68 22.31
CA THR A 92 27.43 -4.33 22.89
C THR A 92 26.86 -3.08 22.23
N TYR A 93 27.71 -2.07 21.97
CA TYR A 93 27.29 -0.88 21.23
C TYR A 93 26.78 -1.23 19.82
N GLN A 94 27.51 -2.05 19.06
CA GLN A 94 27.07 -2.47 17.72
C GLN A 94 25.72 -3.19 17.75
N ILE A 95 25.56 -4.16 18.64
CA ILE A 95 24.30 -4.92 18.75
C ILE A 95 23.14 -4.03 19.20
N GLN A 96 23.38 -3.08 20.11
CA GLN A 96 22.35 -2.16 20.56
C GLN A 96 21.95 -1.16 19.47
N GLN A 97 22.91 -0.60 18.72
CA GLN A 97 22.61 0.27 17.58
C GLN A 97 21.79 -0.47 16.52
N GLU A 98 22.17 -1.72 16.24
CA GLU A 98 21.43 -2.58 15.33
C GLU A 98 19.98 -2.80 15.78
N ARG A 99 19.78 -3.12 17.06
CA ARG A 99 18.45 -3.29 17.64
C ARG A 99 17.60 -2.02 17.48
N ILE A 100 18.14 -0.86 17.85
CA ILE A 100 17.44 0.43 17.73
C ILE A 100 17.04 0.70 16.28
N TYR A 101 17.93 0.42 15.33
CA TYR A 101 17.62 0.57 13.91
C TYR A 101 16.49 -0.36 13.47
N GLN A 102 16.53 -1.65 13.86
CA GLN A 102 15.48 -2.61 13.51
C GLN A 102 14.13 -2.21 14.12
N ASP A 103 14.12 -1.74 15.38
CA ASP A 103 12.92 -1.21 16.04
C ASP A 103 12.35 0.00 15.29
N TYR A 104 13.21 0.93 14.85
CA TYR A 104 12.80 2.07 14.04
C TYR A 104 12.16 1.62 12.71
N VAL A 105 12.80 0.70 11.99
CA VAL A 105 12.29 0.17 10.71
C VAL A 105 10.95 -0.53 10.91
N ALA A 106 10.84 -1.37 11.95
CA ALA A 106 9.61 -2.08 12.28
C ALA A 106 8.46 -1.11 12.61
N ASN A 107 8.73 -0.09 13.45
CA ASN A 107 7.74 0.91 13.81
C ASN A 107 7.28 1.73 12.61
N LYS A 108 8.21 2.15 11.75
CA LYS A 108 7.89 2.89 10.53
C LYS A 108 7.05 2.05 9.57
N SER A 109 7.38 0.76 9.42
CA SER A 109 6.57 -0.16 8.61
C SER A 109 5.17 -0.33 9.20
N LYS A 110 5.05 -0.45 10.53
CA LYS A 110 3.77 -0.58 11.23
C LYS A 110 2.90 0.67 11.07
N GLU A 111 3.49 1.85 11.19
CA GLU A 111 2.80 3.13 10.97
C GLU A 111 2.25 3.22 9.55
N ARG A 112 3.08 2.89 8.55
CA ARG A 112 2.64 2.88 7.14
C ARG A 112 1.51 1.89 6.88
N SER A 113 1.57 0.70 7.49
CA SER A 113 0.50 -0.27 7.39
C SER A 113 -0.80 0.24 8.01
N ALA A 114 -0.75 0.86 9.19
CA ALA A 114 -1.92 1.43 9.85
C ALA A 114 -2.55 2.58 9.06
N GLN A 115 -1.72 3.47 8.48
CA GLN A 115 -2.21 4.54 7.60
C GLN A 115 -2.93 3.98 6.36
N LEU A 116 -2.39 2.91 5.77
CA LEU A 116 -2.98 2.27 4.61
C LEU A 116 -4.29 1.54 4.97
N GLU A 117 -4.35 0.90 6.12
CA GLU A 117 -5.55 0.26 6.66
C GLU A 117 -6.68 1.29 6.85
N GLN A 118 -6.40 2.42 7.51
CA GLN A 118 -7.36 3.52 7.68
C GLN A 118 -7.86 4.08 6.33
N TYR A 119 -6.96 4.23 5.35
CA TYR A 119 -7.34 4.68 4.02
C TYR A 119 -8.30 3.71 3.32
N TYR A 120 -8.05 2.40 3.43
CA TYR A 120 -8.93 1.39 2.86
C TYR A 120 -10.26 1.31 3.60
N GLU A 121 -10.27 1.38 4.93
CA GLU A 121 -11.51 1.44 5.71
C GLU A 121 -12.37 2.64 5.28
N HIS A 122 -11.78 3.83 5.17
CA HIS A 122 -12.47 5.02 4.71
C HIS A 122 -13.05 4.85 3.30
N THR A 123 -12.26 4.29 2.38
CA THR A 123 -12.68 4.04 0.99
C THR A 123 -13.83 3.04 0.94
N VAL A 124 -13.77 1.96 1.72
CA VAL A 124 -14.82 0.95 1.80
C VAL A 124 -16.11 1.57 2.33
N THR A 125 -16.06 2.33 3.43
CA THR A 125 -17.24 3.01 3.98
C THR A 125 -17.85 4.00 2.98
N LYS A 126 -17.01 4.79 2.29
CA LYS A 126 -17.46 5.71 1.23
C LYS A 126 -18.21 4.96 0.12
N LEU A 127 -17.60 3.92 -0.45
CA LEU A 127 -18.23 3.13 -1.51
C LEU A 127 -19.51 2.43 -1.03
N GLN A 128 -19.55 1.94 0.21
CA GLN A 128 -20.77 1.39 0.80
C GLN A 128 -21.91 2.42 0.87
N SER A 129 -21.60 3.66 1.26
CA SER A 129 -22.58 4.75 1.28
C SER A 129 -23.07 5.15 -0.12
N GLU A 130 -22.18 5.16 -1.11
CA GLU A 130 -22.52 5.41 -2.52
C GLU A 130 -23.44 4.31 -3.06
N ILE A 131 -23.12 3.04 -2.79
CA ILE A 131 -23.96 1.90 -3.15
C ILE A 131 -25.35 2.03 -2.51
N ALA A 132 -25.43 2.40 -1.24
CA ALA A 132 -26.71 2.59 -0.55
C ALA A 132 -27.54 3.72 -1.19
N SER A 133 -26.91 4.84 -1.52
CA SER A 133 -27.54 5.97 -2.22
C SER A 133 -28.06 5.58 -3.60
N LEU A 134 -27.23 4.91 -4.41
CA LEU A 134 -27.64 4.44 -5.75
C LEU A 134 -28.79 3.44 -5.68
N LYS A 135 -28.78 2.51 -4.70
CA LYS A 135 -29.90 1.60 -4.47
C LYS A 135 -31.19 2.34 -4.11
N HIS A 136 -31.09 3.40 -3.30
CA HIS A 136 -32.24 4.22 -2.95
C HIS A 136 -32.81 4.96 -4.17
N GLN A 137 -31.95 5.60 -4.97
CA GLN A 137 -32.35 6.27 -6.21
C GLN A 137 -32.99 5.30 -7.22
N MET A 138 -32.38 4.13 -7.41
CA MET A 138 -32.93 3.08 -8.28
C MET A 138 -34.34 2.64 -7.82
N SER A 139 -34.55 2.49 -6.51
CA SER A 139 -35.87 2.17 -5.95
C SER A 139 -36.88 3.30 -6.17
N ALA A 140 -36.48 4.56 -6.00
CA ALA A 140 -37.33 5.72 -6.24
C ALA A 140 -37.76 5.82 -7.71
N VAL A 141 -36.80 5.77 -8.64
CA VAL A 141 -37.07 5.80 -10.09
C VAL A 141 -37.95 4.62 -10.51
N LYS A 142 -37.74 3.42 -9.95
CA LYS A 142 -38.60 2.27 -10.21
C LYS A 142 -40.05 2.52 -9.79
N LYS A 143 -40.27 3.14 -8.63
CA LYS A 143 -41.62 3.51 -8.17
C LYS A 143 -42.27 4.57 -9.06
N GLU A 144 -41.51 5.58 -9.46
CA GLU A 144 -41.97 6.63 -10.38
C GLU A 144 -42.35 6.05 -11.74
N LEU A 145 -41.54 5.14 -12.28
CA LEU A 145 -41.82 4.43 -13.53
C LEU A 145 -43.14 3.66 -13.46
N GLU A 146 -43.36 2.88 -12.39
CA GLU A 146 -44.61 2.13 -12.23
C GLU A 146 -45.84 3.05 -12.06
N SER A 147 -45.68 4.19 -11.37
CA SER A 147 -46.73 5.21 -11.27
C SER A 147 -47.05 5.83 -12.63
N SER A 148 -46.02 6.20 -13.41
CA SER A 148 -46.19 6.77 -14.75
C SER A 148 -46.83 5.79 -15.72
N LYS A 149 -46.44 4.51 -15.70
CA LYS A 149 -47.10 3.45 -16.47
C LYS A 149 -48.59 3.34 -16.15
N LYS A 150 -48.94 3.38 -14.86
CA LYS A 150 -50.34 3.35 -14.43
C LYS A 150 -51.13 4.56 -14.96
N GLN A 151 -50.57 5.77 -14.83
CA GLN A 151 -51.19 6.99 -15.35
C GLN A 151 -51.36 6.95 -16.87
N TYR A 152 -50.37 6.43 -17.60
CA TYR A 152 -50.45 6.25 -19.04
C TYR A 152 -51.58 5.30 -19.43
N HIS A 153 -51.71 4.17 -18.74
CA HIS A 153 -52.79 3.22 -18.98
C HIS A 153 -54.17 3.86 -18.74
N ASP A 154 -54.35 4.55 -17.61
CA ASP A 154 -55.59 5.26 -17.27
C ASP A 154 -55.95 6.33 -18.31
N LEU A 155 -54.96 7.07 -18.84
CA LEU A 155 -55.17 8.07 -19.89
C LEU A 155 -55.48 7.44 -21.25
N SER A 156 -54.78 6.36 -21.61
CA SER A 156 -55.04 5.60 -22.83
C SER A 156 -56.47 5.07 -22.86
N ASP A 157 -56.96 4.52 -21.76
CA ASP A 157 -58.34 4.02 -21.65
C ASP A 157 -59.37 5.15 -21.80
N LYS A 158 -59.13 6.29 -21.15
CA LYS A 158 -59.98 7.49 -21.32
C LYS A 158 -59.99 7.98 -22.75
N MET A 159 -58.85 7.98 -23.44
CA MET A 159 -58.76 8.42 -24.83
C MET A 159 -59.47 7.45 -25.77
N ALA A 160 -59.33 6.13 -25.55
CA ALA A 160 -60.07 5.12 -26.29
C ALA A 160 -61.59 5.29 -26.13
N GLU A 161 -62.06 5.56 -24.91
CA GLU A 161 -63.47 5.83 -24.64
C GLU A 161 -63.95 7.13 -25.30
N ARG A 162 -63.19 8.22 -25.21
CA ARG A 162 -63.50 9.48 -25.91
C ARG A 162 -63.56 9.30 -27.42
N THR A 163 -62.65 8.51 -28.00
CA THR A 163 -62.63 8.20 -29.42
C THR A 163 -63.90 7.43 -29.84
N ARG A 164 -64.33 6.45 -29.04
CA ARG A 164 -65.60 5.73 -29.25
C ARG A 164 -66.82 6.67 -29.19
N GLN A 165 -66.87 7.55 -28.19
CA GLN A 165 -67.93 8.55 -28.05
C GLN A 165 -67.97 9.52 -29.23
N HIS A 166 -66.80 10.02 -29.66
CA HIS A 166 -66.67 10.91 -30.80
C HIS A 166 -67.14 10.24 -32.10
N GLN A 167 -66.72 9.00 -32.37
CA GLN A 167 -67.22 8.24 -33.53
C GLN A 167 -68.75 8.09 -33.51
N LYS A 168 -69.35 7.79 -32.35
CA LYS A 168 -70.80 7.68 -32.23
C LYS A 168 -71.50 9.01 -32.55
N LEU A 169 -71.00 10.12 -32.01
CA LEU A 169 -71.50 11.46 -32.30
C LEU A 169 -71.35 11.83 -33.78
N GLN A 170 -70.20 11.53 -34.38
CA GLN A 170 -69.93 11.77 -35.80
C GLN A 170 -70.93 11.03 -36.70
N ILE A 171 -71.17 9.74 -36.43
CA ILE A 171 -72.16 8.94 -37.15
C ILE A 171 -73.56 9.56 -37.06
N MET A 172 -73.97 10.02 -35.86
CA MET A 172 -75.27 10.66 -35.66
C MET A 172 -75.36 12.00 -36.40
N TYR A 173 -74.32 12.83 -36.34
CA TYR A 173 -74.24 14.11 -37.05
C TYR A 173 -74.34 13.91 -38.56
N ASP A 174 -73.58 12.98 -39.13
CA ASP A 174 -73.62 12.67 -40.57
C ASP A 174 -74.96 12.08 -41.01
N ALA A 175 -75.65 11.33 -40.13
CA ALA A 175 -77.02 10.89 -40.37
C ALA A 175 -78.01 12.07 -40.39
N GLN A 176 -77.89 13.02 -39.46
CA GLN A 176 -78.74 14.20 -39.41
C GLN A 176 -78.50 15.14 -40.61
N LYS A 177 -77.23 15.37 -40.97
CA LYS A 177 -76.84 16.16 -42.16
C LYS A 177 -77.42 15.57 -43.46
N ARG A 178 -77.40 14.24 -43.62
CA ARG A 178 -78.04 13.56 -44.75
C ARG A 178 -79.56 13.77 -44.78
N ARG A 179 -80.22 13.77 -43.60
CA ARG A 179 -81.66 14.04 -43.49
C ARG A 179 -82.01 15.50 -43.83
N SER A 180 -81.20 16.47 -43.42
CA SER A 180 -81.45 17.88 -43.75
C SER A 180 -81.14 18.23 -45.21
N ILE A 181 -80.14 17.59 -45.84
CA ILE A 181 -79.91 17.71 -47.29
C ILE A 181 -81.06 17.08 -48.10
N ASN A 182 -81.67 15.99 -47.63
CA ASN A 182 -82.84 15.36 -48.27
C ASN A 182 -84.14 16.18 -48.18
N VAL A 183 -84.21 17.23 -47.35
CA VAL A 183 -85.39 18.14 -47.28
C VAL A 183 -85.21 19.36 -48.20
N GLY A 184 -84.03 19.55 -48.81
CA GLY A 184 -83.70 20.72 -49.61
C GLY A 184 -83.70 20.55 -51.13
N MET A 185 -83.91 19.36 -51.70
CA MET A 185 -83.93 19.18 -53.17
C MET A 185 -84.97 18.16 -53.63
N LEU A 186 -86.06 18.69 -54.18
CA LEU A 186 -86.85 18.09 -55.25
C LEU A 186 -86.86 19.09 -56.42
N ASP A 187 -85.95 18.93 -57.40
CA ASP A 187 -86.26 18.82 -58.84
C ASP A 187 -84.98 18.43 -59.64
N PRO A 188 -85.05 17.62 -60.73
CA PRO A 188 -83.92 16.90 -61.32
C PRO A 188 -83.40 17.52 -62.64
N GLY A 189 -82.13 17.27 -62.95
CA GLY A 189 -81.56 17.62 -64.26
C GLY A 189 -80.11 17.15 -64.47
N GLY A 190 -79.95 15.87 -64.86
CA GLY A 190 -79.00 15.39 -65.88
C GLY A 190 -77.48 15.42 -65.63
N SER A 191 -76.91 14.20 -65.50
CA SER A 191 -75.68 13.66 -66.15
C SER A 191 -74.34 14.43 -66.04
N HIS A 192 -73.17 13.84 -65.76
CA HIS A 192 -72.66 12.47 -65.90
C HIS A 192 -71.28 12.40 -65.20
N GLU A 193 -70.93 11.23 -64.65
CA GLU A 193 -69.57 10.61 -64.56
C GLU A 193 -68.37 11.36 -63.90
N SER A 194 -67.39 10.73 -63.26
CA SER A 194 -67.18 9.40 -62.68
C SER A 194 -65.88 9.44 -61.84
N HIS A 195 -65.75 8.46 -60.94
CA HIS A 195 -64.50 7.88 -60.40
C HIS A 195 -63.87 8.31 -59.06
N ARG A 196 -63.80 7.25 -58.23
CA ARG A 196 -62.72 6.79 -57.33
C ARG A 196 -62.65 7.35 -55.90
N ARG A 197 -63.24 6.51 -55.04
CA ARG A 197 -62.85 6.17 -53.66
C ARG A 197 -61.33 6.15 -53.44
N THR A 198 -60.86 6.97 -52.50
CA THR A 198 -59.75 6.65 -51.60
C THR A 198 -60.04 7.22 -50.21
N GLN A 199 -60.05 6.31 -49.24
CA GLN A 199 -60.07 6.62 -47.81
C GLN A 199 -58.66 7.00 -47.37
N ALA A 200 -58.52 8.09 -46.62
CA ALA A 200 -57.48 8.25 -45.59
C ALA A 200 -57.79 9.51 -44.75
N ALA A 201 -58.08 9.31 -43.47
CA ALA A 201 -57.99 10.37 -42.47
C ALA A 201 -56.49 10.56 -42.10
N PRO A 202 -56.05 11.78 -41.73
CA PRO A 202 -54.65 12.02 -41.41
C PRO A 202 -54.34 11.45 -40.02
N SER A 203 -53.63 10.32 -39.98
CA SER A 203 -52.84 9.94 -38.80
C SER A 203 -51.55 10.75 -38.84
N ILE A 204 -51.43 11.75 -37.98
CA ILE A 204 -50.12 12.33 -37.65
C ILE A 204 -49.39 11.25 -36.83
N SER A 205 -48.46 10.54 -37.47
CA SER A 205 -47.50 9.71 -36.76
C SER A 205 -46.47 10.64 -36.12
N TYR A 206 -46.32 10.53 -34.81
CA TYR A 206 -45.06 10.87 -34.17
C TYR A 206 -44.33 9.55 -33.96
N ASP A 207 -43.54 9.18 -34.97
CA ASP A 207 -42.57 8.10 -34.84
C ASP A 207 -41.39 8.60 -34.01
N ILE A 208 -41.32 8.19 -32.75
CA ILE A 208 -40.07 8.18 -31.98
C ILE A 208 -39.69 6.70 -31.81
N PRO A 209 -38.60 6.23 -32.45
CA PRO A 209 -38.27 4.82 -32.47
C PRO A 209 -37.63 4.39 -31.15
N ILE A 210 -38.19 3.35 -30.54
CA ILE A 210 -37.54 2.57 -29.49
C ILE A 210 -37.60 1.09 -29.92
N SER A 211 -36.46 0.51 -30.29
CA SER A 211 -36.17 -0.90 -30.02
C SER A 211 -34.66 -1.16 -30.03
N SER A 212 -34.28 -2.05 -29.12
CA SER A 212 -32.96 -2.41 -28.62
C SER A 212 -32.22 -3.48 -29.47
N GLY A 213 -30.88 -3.54 -29.29
CA GLY A 213 -29.95 -4.65 -29.64
C GLY A 213 -29.43 -4.61 -31.09
N ASP A 214 -28.15 -4.78 -31.46
CA ASP A 214 -26.97 -5.35 -30.79
C ASP A 214 -25.65 -4.83 -31.41
N GLU A 215 -24.58 -4.90 -30.61
CA GLU A 215 -23.18 -5.19 -30.93
C GLU A 215 -22.52 -4.67 -32.24
N SER A 216 -21.49 -3.81 -32.09
CA SER A 216 -20.10 -4.03 -32.57
C SER A 216 -19.37 -2.77 -33.09
N THR A 217 -18.23 -2.50 -32.44
CA THR A 217 -16.98 -1.96 -33.02
C THR A 217 -16.82 -0.45 -33.33
N SER A 218 -15.91 0.15 -32.55
CA SER A 218 -14.77 0.94 -33.02
C SER A 218 -15.00 2.36 -33.59
N ARG A 219 -14.86 3.39 -32.74
CA ARG A 219 -13.80 4.43 -32.89
C ARG A 219 -13.86 5.52 -31.81
N SER A 220 -12.81 5.53 -30.99
CA SER A 220 -11.97 6.66 -30.60
C SER A 220 -12.64 8.03 -30.38
N GLY A 221 -13.01 8.30 -29.12
CA GLY A 221 -13.25 9.63 -28.58
C GLY A 221 -12.47 9.79 -27.27
N ARG A 222 -11.29 10.40 -27.34
CA ARG A 222 -10.42 10.70 -26.21
C ARG A 222 -11.09 11.69 -25.25
N HIS A 223 -11.70 11.21 -24.17
CA HIS A 223 -11.90 12.02 -22.98
C HIS A 223 -10.80 11.70 -21.97
N ARG A 224 -9.89 12.67 -21.82
CA ARG A 224 -8.90 12.74 -20.74
C ARG A 224 -9.65 12.80 -19.40
N GLY A 225 -9.89 11.64 -18.81
CA GLY A 225 -10.06 11.51 -17.37
C GLY A 225 -8.73 11.83 -16.72
N GLY A 226 -8.54 13.08 -16.31
CA GLY A 226 -7.46 13.47 -15.41
C GLY A 226 -7.72 12.81 -14.06
N GLY A 227 -7.30 11.55 -13.92
CA GLY A 227 -7.08 10.96 -12.62
C GLY A 227 -5.97 11.77 -11.97
N ASP A 228 -6.32 12.58 -10.98
CA ASP A 228 -5.36 13.14 -10.03
C ASP A 228 -4.75 11.96 -9.25
N HIS A 229 -3.78 11.30 -9.89
CA HIS A 229 -2.74 10.58 -9.19
C HIS A 229 -1.91 11.64 -8.48
N MET A 230 -2.41 12.08 -7.33
CA MET A 230 -1.64 12.88 -6.40
C MET A 230 -0.53 11.97 -5.88
N ARG A 231 0.61 12.02 -6.59
CA ARG A 231 1.84 11.33 -6.24
C ARG A 231 2.19 11.84 -4.85
N MET A 232 1.95 11.00 -3.84
CA MET A 232 2.37 11.26 -2.46
C MET A 232 3.88 11.54 -2.47
N MET A 233 4.23 12.82 -2.48
CA MET A 233 5.57 13.27 -2.14
C MET A 233 5.64 13.13 -0.63
N SER A 234 6.16 11.98 -0.17
CA SER A 234 6.60 11.85 1.22
C SER A 234 7.56 13.01 1.50
N PRO A 235 7.37 13.78 2.59
CA PRO A 235 8.37 14.76 3.01
C PRO A 235 9.74 14.08 3.09
N ALA A 236 10.82 14.78 2.72
CA ALA A 236 12.17 14.25 2.83
C ALA A 236 12.38 13.67 4.25
N GLU A 237 12.38 12.34 4.32
CA GLU A 237 12.31 11.62 5.57
C GLU A 237 13.62 11.84 6.32
N LYS A 238 13.54 12.17 7.62
CA LYS A 238 14.74 12.27 8.46
C LYS A 238 15.45 10.92 8.42
N GLU A 239 16.60 10.89 7.75
CA GLU A 239 17.49 9.74 7.73
C GLU A 239 17.82 9.37 9.17
N PHE A 240 17.83 8.07 9.49
CA PHE A 240 18.31 7.62 10.78
C PHE A 240 19.80 7.97 10.87
N VAL A 241 20.11 9.04 11.62
CA VAL A 241 21.49 9.48 11.83
C VAL A 241 22.01 8.82 13.10
N LEU A 242 22.92 7.88 12.94
CA LEU A 242 23.77 7.39 14.02
C LEU A 242 24.59 8.57 14.55
N ARG A 243 24.23 9.08 15.73
CA ARG A 243 25.07 10.05 16.44
C ARG A 243 26.10 9.26 17.24
N PRO A 244 27.41 9.46 17.01
CA PRO A 244 28.43 8.81 17.81
C PRO A 244 28.37 9.38 19.23
N THR A 245 27.84 8.60 20.17
CA THR A 245 28.20 8.74 21.56
C THR A 245 29.40 7.84 21.80
N ASN A 246 30.47 8.39 22.38
CA ASN A 246 31.60 7.59 22.86
C ASN A 246 31.05 6.37 23.59
N THR A 247 31.54 5.17 23.24
CA THR A 247 31.20 3.92 23.95
C THR A 247 31.31 4.18 25.44
N PRO A 248 30.21 4.12 26.21
CA PRO A 248 30.28 4.31 27.64
C PRO A 248 31.21 3.22 28.19
N ILE A 249 32.18 3.61 29.01
CA ILE A 249 32.92 2.66 29.84
C ILE A 249 31.92 2.19 30.90
N GLN A 250 31.07 1.23 30.53
CA GLN A 250 30.12 0.64 31.45
C GLN A 250 30.90 -0.35 32.31
N SER A 251 31.05 -0.05 33.60
CA SER A 251 31.47 -1.03 34.59
C SER A 251 30.52 -2.23 34.51
N MET A 252 31.07 -3.42 34.29
CA MET A 252 30.32 -4.67 34.15
C MET A 252 29.32 -4.86 35.30
N PRO A 253 28.08 -5.30 35.04
CA PRO A 253 27.15 -5.69 36.10
C PRO A 253 27.71 -6.88 36.91
N LEU A 254 27.60 -6.82 38.24
CA LEU A 254 28.02 -7.87 39.20
C LEU A 254 27.55 -9.30 38.81
N ALA A 255 26.47 -9.43 38.04
CA ALA A 255 25.95 -10.71 37.58
C ALA A 255 26.87 -11.46 36.59
N VAL A 256 27.78 -10.77 35.88
CA VAL A 256 28.73 -11.41 34.94
C VAL A 256 30.01 -11.84 35.65
N GLN A 257 30.40 -11.20 36.76
CA GLN A 257 31.55 -11.61 37.57
C GLN A 257 31.37 -13.00 38.18
N ASN A 258 30.13 -13.39 38.52
CA ASN A 258 29.85 -14.69 39.14
C ASN A 258 29.80 -15.89 38.16
N ARG A 259 29.91 -15.68 36.83
CA ARG A 259 29.92 -16.79 35.86
C ARG A 259 31.33 -17.30 35.49
N PHE A 260 32.39 -16.63 35.95
CA PHE A 260 33.77 -17.01 35.67
C PHE A 260 34.53 -17.60 36.88
N SER A 261 33.82 -18.11 37.89
CA SER A 261 34.43 -19.00 38.88
C SER A 261 34.57 -20.40 38.29
N MET A 262 35.62 -20.63 37.49
CA MET A 262 36.15 -21.98 37.31
C MET A 262 36.85 -22.36 38.62
N GLU A 263 36.35 -23.39 39.29
CA GLU A 263 37.07 -24.08 40.36
C GLU A 263 38.32 -24.73 39.76
N ILE A 264 39.43 -23.97 39.71
CA ILE A 264 40.75 -24.54 39.51
C ILE A 264 41.09 -25.27 40.82
N GLY A 265 40.79 -26.57 40.83
CA GLY A 265 41.20 -27.47 41.91
C GLY A 265 42.69 -27.29 42.20
N THR A 266 43.02 -27.09 43.47
CA THR A 266 44.40 -26.90 43.90
C THR A 266 45.26 -28.13 43.52
N PRO A 267 46.58 -27.97 43.29
CA PRO A 267 47.45 -29.05 42.83
C PRO A 267 47.44 -30.33 43.70
N ASN A 268 47.02 -30.22 44.97
CA ASN A 268 46.92 -31.35 45.89
C ASN A 268 45.75 -32.32 45.61
N GLU A 269 44.68 -31.90 44.91
CA GLU A 269 43.55 -32.80 44.62
C GLU A 269 43.79 -33.74 43.43
N LEU A 270 44.60 -33.31 42.45
CA LEU A 270 44.99 -34.12 41.30
C LEU A 270 45.94 -35.27 41.69
N ALA A 271 46.81 -35.07 42.69
CA ALA A 271 47.71 -36.10 43.20
C ALA A 271 46.97 -37.25 43.91
N ARG A 272 45.87 -36.95 44.62
CA ARG A 272 45.05 -37.98 45.27
C ARG A 272 44.29 -38.89 44.29
N ARG A 273 43.89 -38.36 43.13
CA ARG A 273 43.14 -39.14 42.12
C ARG A 273 44.01 -40.10 41.30
N LEU A 274 45.32 -39.89 41.25
CA LEU A 274 46.26 -40.77 40.53
C LEU A 274 46.85 -41.90 41.41
N GLY A 275 46.66 -41.83 42.74
CA GLY A 275 47.19 -42.82 43.69
C GLY A 275 46.29 -44.03 43.98
N GLN A 276 45.05 -44.09 43.46
CA GLN A 276 44.08 -45.15 43.79
C GLN A 276 43.85 -46.19 42.69
N ARG A 277 44.65 -46.19 41.62
CA ARG A 277 44.64 -47.27 40.61
C ARG A 277 45.94 -48.07 40.68
N LYS A 278 46.07 -48.93 41.69
CA LYS A 278 46.95 -50.11 41.70
C LYS A 278 46.65 -50.96 42.93
N THR A 279 45.75 -51.93 42.77
CA THR A 279 45.77 -53.30 43.31
C THR A 279 44.60 -54.03 42.69
#